data_AF-A0A936RVH3-F1
#
_entry.id   AF-A0A936RVH3-F1
#
_cell.length_a   1.000
_cell.length_b   1.000
_cell.length_c   1.000
_cell.angle_alpha   90.00
_cell.angle_beta   90.00
_cell.angle_gamma   90.00
#
_symmetry.space_group_name_H-M   'P 1'
#
loop_
_entity.id
_entity.type
_entity.pdbx_description
1 polymer ?
#
loop_
_entity_poly.entity_id
_entity_poly.type
_entity_poly.pdbx_seq_one_letter_code
_entity_poly.pdbx_strand_id
1 'polypeptide(L)'
;MTASRRLGAIAGTIIPLALLVATSGPAVPHARMGDAQLRLSWRARPERIEQCRRPSAAELAEVAEHMRQRVICTGVEASYTLRVAVDDSVLTEEIVRGGGLRHDRPLSLFREFPVRQGAHRIHVTLRRRETPTAMDTSLAVGAEPDTGLYAGRATREAAERSRRTLAAIPPSLALDTVVSFARARVVLITFNADRRRLVIVRGER
;
A
#
# COMPACT_ATOMS: atom_id res chain seq x y z
N MET A 1 60.69 -8.55 -35.09
CA MET A 1 60.07 -7.33 -34.50
C MET A 1 58.60 -7.10 -34.91
N THR A 2 57.88 -8.10 -35.45
CA THR A 2 56.49 -7.95 -35.94
C THR A 2 55.42 -8.59 -35.03
N ALA A 3 55.79 -9.54 -34.17
CA ALA A 3 54.85 -10.24 -33.29
C ALA A 3 54.40 -9.40 -32.08
N SER A 4 55.29 -8.60 -31.50
CA SER A 4 54.99 -7.75 -30.32
C SER A 4 54.00 -6.63 -30.62
N ARG A 5 54.01 -6.10 -31.86
CA ARG A 5 53.04 -5.08 -32.31
C ARG A 5 51.61 -5.61 -32.46
N ARG A 6 51.43 -6.89 -32.80
CA ARG A 6 50.10 -7.51 -32.95
C ARG A 6 49.45 -7.82 -31.60
N LEU A 7 50.24 -8.23 -30.61
CA LEU A 7 49.77 -8.46 -29.24
C LEU A 7 49.32 -7.17 -28.54
N GLY A 8 50.03 -6.05 -28.75
CA GLY A 8 49.62 -4.75 -28.20
C GLY A 8 48.29 -4.23 -28.79
N ALA A 9 48.04 -4.46 -30.09
CA ALA A 9 46.81 -4.04 -30.75
C ALA A 9 45.58 -4.83 -30.29
N ILE A 10 45.75 -6.13 -30.02
CA ILE A 10 44.67 -7.00 -29.52
C ILE A 10 44.33 -6.64 -28.05
N ALA A 11 45.35 -6.42 -27.22
CA ALA A 11 45.13 -5.98 -25.83
C ALA A 11 44.46 -4.60 -25.76
N GLY A 12 44.84 -3.67 -26.65
CA GLY A 12 44.27 -2.32 -26.72
C GLY A 12 42.80 -2.26 -27.14
N THR A 13 42.24 -3.31 -27.75
CA THR A 13 40.83 -3.35 -28.20
C THR A 13 39.95 -4.23 -27.30
N ILE A 14 40.46 -5.36 -26.81
CA ILE A 14 39.69 -6.26 -25.96
C ILE A 14 39.41 -5.65 -24.58
N ILE A 15 40.40 -4.99 -23.97
CA ILE A 15 40.27 -4.39 -22.64
C ILE A 15 39.18 -3.30 -22.61
N PRO A 16 39.16 -2.30 -23.50
CA PRO A 16 38.09 -1.29 -23.47
C PRO A 16 36.72 -1.88 -23.82
N LEU A 17 36.63 -2.88 -24.70
CA LEU A 17 35.36 -3.53 -25.02
C LEU A 17 34.80 -4.30 -23.81
N ALA A 18 35.65 -5.03 -23.09
CA ALA A 18 35.27 -5.72 -21.87
C ALA A 18 34.86 -4.74 -20.76
N LEU A 19 35.54 -3.60 -20.62
CA LEU A 19 35.14 -2.53 -19.69
C LEU A 19 33.78 -1.92 -20.08
N LEU A 20 33.50 -1.77 -21.37
CA LEU A 20 32.23 -1.22 -21.85
C LEU A 20 31.05 -2.16 -21.52
N VAL A 21 31.26 -3.47 -21.64
CA VAL A 21 30.25 -4.48 -21.25
C VAL A 21 30.12 -4.60 -19.74
N ALA A 22 31.22 -4.47 -18.98
CA ALA A 22 31.15 -4.49 -17.52
C ALA A 22 30.51 -3.23 -16.93
N THR A 23 30.55 -2.10 -17.67
CA THR A 23 29.91 -0.83 -17.27
C THR A 23 28.53 -0.61 -17.87
N SER A 24 28.04 -1.51 -18.73
CA SER A 24 26.65 -1.44 -19.18
C SER A 24 25.74 -1.83 -18.01
N GLY A 25 25.09 -0.81 -17.44
CA GLY A 25 24.13 -1.00 -16.36
C GLY A 25 22.98 -1.93 -16.76
N PRO A 26 22.19 -2.42 -15.79
CA PRO A 26 21.06 -3.29 -16.09
C PRO A 26 20.16 -2.64 -17.15
N ALA A 27 19.75 -3.42 -18.15
CA ALA A 27 18.82 -2.95 -19.16
C ALA A 27 17.55 -2.45 -18.47
N VAL A 28 17.35 -1.14 -18.47
CA VAL A 28 16.11 -0.55 -17.97
C VAL A 28 15.02 -1.01 -18.92
N PRO A 29 14.01 -1.77 -18.50
CA PRO A 29 12.91 -2.15 -19.38
C PRO A 29 12.17 -0.89 -19.79
N HIS A 30 12.47 -0.38 -20.97
CA HIS A 30 11.69 0.69 -21.57
C HIS A 30 10.39 0.05 -22.06
N ALA A 31 9.23 0.60 -21.69
CA ALA A 31 7.98 0.25 -22.34
C ALA A 31 8.18 0.34 -23.86
N ARG A 32 7.78 -0.68 -24.63
CA ARG A 32 8.01 -0.63 -26.08
C ARG A 32 7.29 0.60 -26.63
N MET A 33 7.90 1.26 -27.62
CA MET A 33 7.31 2.43 -28.27
C MET A 33 5.89 2.13 -28.78
N GLY A 34 4.88 2.53 -28.02
CA GLY A 34 3.47 2.33 -28.34
C GLY A 34 2.66 1.54 -27.32
N ASP A 35 3.29 0.90 -26.34
CA ASP A 35 2.52 0.26 -25.28
C ASP A 35 1.70 1.31 -24.51
N ALA A 36 0.53 0.89 -24.04
CA ALA A 36 -0.23 1.65 -23.08
C ALA A 36 0.28 1.38 -21.67
N GLN A 37 -0.18 2.15 -20.69
CA GLN A 37 0.27 2.03 -19.32
C GLN A 37 -0.91 1.88 -18.37
N LEU A 38 -0.88 0.84 -17.54
CA LEU A 38 -1.72 0.72 -16.36
C LEU A 38 -0.98 1.31 -15.17
N ARG A 39 -1.48 2.41 -14.62
CA ARG A 39 -0.91 3.07 -13.44
C ARG A 39 -1.82 2.85 -12.24
N LEU A 40 -1.26 2.40 -11.14
CA LEU A 40 -1.92 2.39 -9.83
C LEU A 40 -1.32 3.53 -9.02
N SER A 41 -2.14 4.49 -8.59
CA SER A 41 -1.65 5.59 -7.75
C SER A 41 -2.69 6.08 -6.75
N TRP A 42 -2.34 6.01 -5.46
CA TRP A 42 -3.10 6.64 -4.37
C TRP A 42 -2.24 6.77 -3.12
N ARG A 43 -2.71 7.62 -2.21
CA ARG A 43 -2.18 7.74 -0.86
C ARG A 43 -3.33 7.71 0.13
N ALA A 44 -3.34 6.74 1.03
CA ALA A 44 -4.38 6.59 2.04
C ALA A 44 -3.82 5.99 3.32
N ARG A 45 -4.50 6.24 4.44
CA ARG A 45 -4.09 5.65 5.73
C ARG A 45 -4.43 4.16 5.72
N PRO A 46 -3.51 3.28 6.13
CA PRO A 46 -3.87 1.92 6.51
C PRO A 46 -4.97 1.92 7.56
N GLU A 47 -5.62 0.78 7.69
CA GLU A 47 -6.52 0.56 8.79
C GLU A 47 -5.69 0.34 10.05
N ARG A 48 -6.10 0.93 11.16
CA ARG A 48 -5.49 0.68 12.45
C ARG A 48 -6.23 -0.47 13.13
N ILE A 49 -5.51 -1.54 13.42
CA ILE A 49 -6.04 -2.73 14.09
C ILE A 49 -5.68 -2.59 15.56
N GLU A 50 -6.69 -2.49 16.43
CA GLU A 50 -6.50 -2.27 17.86
C GLU A 50 -7.12 -3.39 18.69
N GLN A 51 -6.34 -3.89 19.64
CA GLN A 51 -6.78 -4.82 20.67
C GLN A 51 -6.94 -4.04 21.97
N CYS A 52 -8.18 -3.84 22.38
CA CYS A 52 -8.50 -3.15 23.62
C CYS A 52 -8.87 -4.16 24.70
N ARG A 53 -8.22 -4.05 25.87
CA ARG A 53 -8.56 -4.85 27.05
C ARG A 53 -8.78 -3.95 28.27
N ARG A 54 -9.57 -4.43 29.23
CA ARG A 54 -9.66 -3.83 30.55
C ARG A 54 -8.54 -4.44 31.42
N PRO A 55 -7.65 -3.63 32.01
CA PRO A 55 -6.69 -4.13 32.98
C PRO A 55 -7.43 -4.62 34.24
N SER A 56 -6.88 -5.67 34.85
CA SER A 56 -7.37 -6.21 36.11
C SER A 56 -7.14 -5.24 37.28
N ALA A 57 -7.85 -5.44 38.38
CA ALA A 57 -7.68 -4.61 39.58
C ALA A 57 -6.25 -4.67 40.15
N ALA A 58 -5.59 -5.83 40.05
CA ALA A 58 -4.20 -6.01 40.46
C ALA A 58 -3.24 -5.17 39.58
N GLU A 59 -3.39 -5.24 38.25
CA GLU A 59 -2.60 -4.43 37.31
C GLU A 59 -2.83 -2.92 37.53
N LEU A 60 -4.06 -2.51 37.84
CA LEU A 60 -4.36 -1.11 38.14
C LEU A 60 -3.75 -0.66 39.47
N ALA A 61 -3.66 -1.55 40.48
CA ALA A 61 -3.08 -1.23 41.77
C ALA A 61 -1.58 -0.89 41.68
N GLU A 62 -0.85 -1.54 40.77
CA GLU A 62 0.57 -1.30 40.48
C GLU A 62 0.81 0.05 39.77
N VAL A 63 -0.21 0.63 39.17
CA VAL A 63 -0.13 1.91 38.46
C VAL A 63 -0.59 3.05 39.37
N ALA A 64 0.15 4.17 39.37
CA ALA A 64 -0.23 5.37 40.10
C ALA A 64 -1.63 5.86 39.72
N GLU A 65 -2.40 6.39 40.67
CA GLU A 65 -3.82 6.71 40.47
C GLU A 65 -4.09 7.61 39.27
N HIS A 66 -3.23 8.62 39.05
CA HIS A 66 -3.33 9.55 37.91
C HIS A 66 -2.94 8.94 36.55
N MET A 67 -2.36 7.73 36.53
CA MET A 67 -1.95 7.00 35.33
C MET A 67 -2.86 5.80 35.02
N ARG A 68 -3.82 5.47 35.90
CA ARG A 68 -4.74 4.34 35.73
C ARG A 68 -5.69 4.58 34.56
N GLN A 69 -5.66 3.66 33.58
CA GLN A 69 -6.56 3.69 32.43
C GLN A 69 -7.60 2.58 32.52
N ARG A 70 -8.87 2.90 32.28
CA ARG A 70 -9.97 1.90 32.29
C ARG A 70 -9.84 0.88 31.15
N VAL A 71 -9.21 1.28 30.06
CA VAL A 71 -9.02 0.47 28.85
C VAL A 71 -7.62 0.73 28.33
N ILE A 72 -6.89 -0.34 28.04
CA ILE A 72 -5.58 -0.29 27.39
C ILE A 72 -5.79 -0.84 25.98
N CYS A 73 -5.55 0.00 24.97
CA CYS A 73 -5.59 -0.39 23.57
C CYS A 73 -4.18 -0.44 23.00
N THR A 74 -3.78 -1.59 22.46
CA THR A 74 -2.55 -1.75 21.69
C THR A 74 -2.93 -1.97 20.24
N GLY A 75 -2.22 -1.33 19.30
CA GLY A 75 -2.61 -1.43 17.90
C GLY A 75 -1.48 -1.20 16.93
N VAL A 76 -1.66 -1.78 15.74
CA VAL A 76 -0.73 -1.72 14.62
C VAL A 76 -1.45 -1.23 13.37
N GLU A 77 -0.71 -0.60 12.46
CA GLU A 77 -1.23 -0.25 11.15
C GLU A 77 -1.21 -1.49 10.24
N ALA A 78 -2.31 -1.73 9.53
CA ALA A 78 -2.50 -2.88 8.66
C ALA A 78 -1.48 -2.91 7.50
N SER A 79 -1.07 -4.12 7.16
CA SER A 79 -0.36 -4.42 5.91
C SER A 79 -1.29 -5.12 4.93
N TYR A 80 -1.04 -4.92 3.64
CA TYR A 80 -1.90 -5.44 2.59
C TYR A 80 -1.10 -6.24 1.57
N THR A 81 -1.67 -7.33 1.09
CA THR A 81 -1.24 -7.99 -0.14
C THR A 81 -1.90 -7.29 -1.32
N LEU A 82 -1.08 -6.63 -2.15
CA LEU A 82 -1.48 -6.11 -3.45
C LEU A 82 -1.25 -7.19 -4.50
N ARG A 83 -2.29 -7.52 -5.25
CA ARG A 83 -2.20 -8.38 -6.43
C ARG A 83 -2.79 -7.67 -7.63
N VAL A 84 -2.05 -7.65 -8.73
CA VAL A 84 -2.47 -7.06 -10.01
C VAL A 84 -2.35 -8.12 -11.08
N ALA A 85 -3.45 -8.38 -11.77
CA ALA A 85 -3.50 -9.26 -12.93
C ALA A 85 -4.12 -8.53 -14.12
N VAL A 86 -3.60 -8.86 -15.30
CA VAL A 86 -4.12 -8.40 -16.59
C VAL A 86 -4.40 -9.64 -17.43
N ASP A 87 -5.63 -9.72 -17.90
CA ASP A 87 -6.27 -10.92 -18.41
C ASP A 87 -6.18 -12.02 -17.34
N ASP A 88 -5.39 -13.07 -17.59
CA ASP A 88 -5.15 -14.17 -16.64
C ASP A 88 -3.69 -14.19 -16.13
N SER A 89 -2.89 -13.17 -16.48
CA SER A 89 -1.48 -13.08 -16.09
C SER A 89 -1.30 -12.18 -14.87
N VAL A 90 -0.71 -12.72 -13.79
CA VAL A 90 -0.36 -11.95 -12.60
C VAL A 90 0.90 -11.14 -12.88
N LEU A 91 0.76 -9.81 -12.87
CA LEU A 91 1.88 -8.88 -13.08
C LEU A 91 2.67 -8.64 -11.79
N THR A 92 1.98 -8.61 -10.64
CA THR A 92 2.65 -8.51 -9.34
C THR A 92 1.77 -9.08 -8.23
N GLU A 93 2.44 -9.60 -7.21
CA GLU A 93 1.88 -9.90 -5.90
C GLU A 93 2.93 -9.50 -4.85
N GLU A 94 2.64 -8.46 -4.07
CA GLU A 94 3.58 -7.90 -3.11
C GLU A 94 2.88 -7.43 -1.84
N ILE A 95 3.67 -7.28 -0.76
CA ILE A 95 3.18 -6.75 0.51
C ILE A 95 3.45 -5.24 0.54
N VAL A 96 2.39 -4.46 0.71
CA VAL A 96 2.43 -3.00 0.85
C VAL A 96 1.99 -2.58 2.24
N ARG A 97 2.66 -1.58 2.81
CA ARG A 97 2.46 -1.11 4.19
C ARG A 97 2.62 0.40 4.27
N GLY A 98 2.20 0.97 5.40
CA GLY A 98 2.44 2.37 5.71
C GLY A 98 3.93 2.73 5.67
N GLY A 99 4.21 3.98 5.30
CA GLY A 99 5.58 4.49 5.28
C GLY A 99 6.16 4.73 6.68
N GLY A 100 7.45 5.03 6.75
CA GLY A 100 8.15 5.28 8.01
C GLY A 100 8.60 4.01 8.74
N LEU A 101 9.46 4.16 9.75
CA LEU A 101 10.05 3.05 10.50
C LEU A 101 8.99 2.22 11.26
N ARG A 102 7.93 2.89 11.73
CA ARG A 102 6.81 2.28 12.47
C ARG A 102 5.59 1.97 11.59
N HIS A 103 5.68 2.21 10.29
CA HIS A 103 4.56 2.05 9.34
C HIS A 103 3.32 2.91 9.68
N ASP A 104 3.51 4.02 10.41
CA ASP A 104 2.47 4.92 10.91
C ASP A 104 2.09 6.04 9.93
N ARG A 105 2.79 6.14 8.79
CA ARG A 105 2.48 7.10 7.73
C ARG A 105 1.53 6.51 6.70
N PRO A 106 0.78 7.36 5.97
CA PRO A 106 -0.08 6.89 4.88
C PRO A 106 0.66 5.97 3.92
N LEU A 107 0.01 4.86 3.55
CA LEU A 107 0.45 3.99 2.48
C LEU A 107 0.40 4.79 1.19
N SER A 108 1.54 4.87 0.51
CA SER A 108 1.68 5.54 -0.78
C SER A 108 1.95 4.47 -1.83
N LEU A 109 0.96 4.20 -2.68
CA LEU A 109 1.11 3.26 -3.77
C LEU A 109 1.37 4.00 -5.07
N PHE A 110 2.42 3.59 -5.76
CA PHE A 110 2.70 4.01 -7.14
C PHE A 110 3.31 2.81 -7.87
N ARG A 111 2.58 2.28 -8.85
CA ARG A 111 3.03 1.18 -9.71
C ARG A 111 2.60 1.45 -11.14
N GLU A 112 3.45 1.04 -12.07
CA GLU A 112 3.20 1.18 -13.49
C GLU A 112 3.52 -0.12 -14.20
N PHE A 113 2.60 -0.52 -15.07
CA PHE A 113 2.72 -1.74 -15.84
C PHE A 113 2.52 -1.41 -17.32
N PRO A 114 3.44 -1.79 -18.21
CA PRO A 114 3.20 -1.73 -19.64
C PRO A 114 2.10 -2.75 -20.00
N VAL A 115 1.11 -2.31 -20.77
CA VAL A 115 0.00 -3.14 -21.25
C VAL A 115 -0.11 -2.95 -22.76
N ARG A 116 -0.35 -4.05 -23.48
CA ARG A 116 -0.55 -3.99 -24.93
C ARG A 116 -1.80 -3.16 -25.24
N GLN A 117 -1.85 -2.60 -26.45
CA GLN A 117 -3.06 -1.97 -26.94
C GLN A 117 -4.17 -3.03 -27.14
N GLY A 118 -5.42 -2.65 -26.87
CA GLY A 118 -6.57 -3.54 -26.97
C GLY A 118 -7.42 -3.57 -25.71
N ALA A 119 -8.47 -4.40 -25.72
CA ALA A 119 -9.31 -4.64 -24.56
C ALA A 119 -8.67 -5.71 -23.68
N HIS A 120 -8.48 -5.40 -22.40
CA HIS A 120 -7.89 -6.29 -21.42
C HIS A 120 -8.77 -6.34 -20.17
N ARG A 121 -8.88 -7.53 -19.56
CA ARG A 121 -9.51 -7.67 -18.24
C ARG A 121 -8.50 -7.29 -17.18
N ILE A 122 -8.85 -6.40 -16.27
CA ILE A 122 -7.96 -5.92 -15.22
C ILE A 122 -8.52 -6.35 -13.88
N HIS A 123 -7.72 -7.11 -13.14
CA HIS A 123 -8.07 -7.55 -11.79
C HIS A 123 -7.04 -7.00 -10.79
N VAL A 124 -7.48 -6.08 -9.92
CA VAL A 124 -6.66 -5.52 -8.85
C VAL A 124 -7.31 -5.84 -7.52
N THR A 125 -6.55 -6.47 -6.63
CA THR A 125 -7.00 -6.70 -5.25
C THR A 125 -6.01 -6.17 -4.26
N LEU A 126 -6.52 -5.60 -3.19
CA LEU A 126 -5.76 -5.22 -2.01
C LEU A 126 -6.43 -5.87 -0.81
N ARG A 127 -5.74 -6.81 -0.14
CA ARG A 127 -6.30 -7.55 1.00
C ARG A 127 -5.42 -7.41 2.22
N ARG A 128 -6.02 -7.05 3.35
CA ARG A 128 -5.35 -6.98 4.64
C ARG A 128 -4.78 -8.36 5.01
N ARG A 129 -3.56 -8.39 5.54
CA ARG A 129 -2.90 -9.63 5.94
C ARG A 129 -3.25 -10.04 7.35
N GLU A 130 -3.44 -9.04 8.22
CA GLU A 130 -3.79 -9.26 9.60
C GLU A 130 -5.26 -9.71 9.70
N THR A 131 -5.46 -10.80 10.43
CA THR A 131 -6.80 -11.27 10.78
C THR A 131 -7.30 -10.43 11.95
N PRO A 132 -8.55 -9.95 11.91
CA PRO A 132 -9.13 -9.33 13.10
C PRO A 132 -9.26 -10.41 14.17
N THR A 133 -8.61 -10.23 15.32
CA THR A 133 -8.82 -11.14 16.45
C THR A 133 -10.24 -10.88 16.99
N ALA A 134 -10.95 -11.92 17.47
CA ALA A 134 -12.34 -11.80 17.97
C ALA A 134 -12.56 -10.72 19.07
N MET A 135 -11.48 -10.18 19.66
CA MET A 135 -11.49 -9.05 20.58
C MET A 135 -11.59 -7.67 19.92
N ASP A 136 -11.63 -7.58 18.58
CA ASP A 136 -11.89 -6.34 17.81
C ASP A 136 -13.30 -5.78 18.06
N THR A 137 -14.17 -6.51 18.76
CA THR A 137 -15.53 -6.07 19.12
C THR A 137 -15.52 -5.13 20.32
N SER A 138 -14.81 -4.00 20.22
CA SER A 138 -14.94 -2.88 21.17
C SER A 138 -15.90 -1.80 20.66
N LEU A 139 -16.94 -2.19 19.91
CA LEU A 139 -18.14 -1.35 19.77
C LEU A 139 -18.95 -1.26 21.07
N ALA A 140 -18.62 -2.07 22.09
CA ALA A 140 -19.34 -2.14 23.38
C ALA A 140 -18.56 -1.59 24.59
N VAL A 141 -17.41 -0.92 24.39
CA VAL A 141 -16.65 -0.31 25.50
C VAL A 141 -16.82 1.20 25.46
N GLY A 142 -18.03 1.67 25.77
CA GLY A 142 -18.29 3.12 25.83
C GLY A 142 -19.74 3.53 26.03
N ALA A 143 -20.55 2.73 26.74
CA ALA A 143 -21.96 3.03 26.97
C ALA A 143 -22.29 3.36 28.43
N GLU A 144 -21.33 3.81 29.23
CA GLU A 144 -21.69 4.55 30.45
C GLU A 144 -21.74 6.04 30.10
N PRO A 145 -22.86 6.73 30.36
CA PRO A 145 -22.97 8.15 30.08
C PRO A 145 -21.97 8.91 30.94
N ASP A 146 -21.02 9.61 30.30
CA ASP A 146 -20.17 10.59 30.99
C ASP A 146 -21.09 11.65 31.62
N THR A 147 -21.16 11.69 32.95
CA THR A 147 -21.87 12.72 33.71
C THR A 147 -20.93 13.86 34.13
N GLY A 148 -21.47 15.08 34.31
CA GLY A 148 -20.73 16.22 34.83
C GLY A 148 -19.83 16.91 33.79
N LEU A 149 -18.66 17.41 34.20
CA LEU A 149 -17.72 18.21 33.38
C LEU A 149 -17.20 17.49 32.12
N TYR A 150 -17.34 16.16 32.05
CA TYR A 150 -16.89 15.33 30.93
C TYR A 150 -18.01 14.90 29.98
N ALA A 151 -19.25 15.38 30.20
CA ALA A 151 -20.39 15.04 29.36
C ALA A 151 -20.11 15.28 27.86
N GLY A 152 -20.42 14.26 27.05
CA GLY A 152 -20.20 14.29 25.60
C GLY A 152 -18.74 14.12 25.14
N ARG A 153 -17.78 13.81 26.03
CA ARG A 153 -16.44 13.38 25.61
C ARG A 153 -16.51 12.05 24.87
N ALA A 154 -17.13 11.03 25.46
CA ALA A 154 -17.27 9.71 24.84
C ALA A 154 -17.87 9.76 23.41
N THR A 155 -18.89 10.60 23.20
CA THR A 155 -19.53 10.76 21.88
C THR A 155 -18.62 11.44 20.86
N ARG A 156 -17.88 12.49 21.24
CA ARG A 156 -16.89 13.14 20.37
C ARG A 156 -15.76 12.20 19.99
N GLU A 157 -15.25 11.43 20.96
CA GLU A 157 -14.20 10.44 20.70
C GLU A 157 -14.69 9.32 19.77
N ALA A 158 -15.91 8.81 19.99
CA ALA A 158 -16.52 7.82 19.11
C ALA A 158 -16.68 8.35 17.68
N ALA A 159 -17.18 9.57 17.50
CA ALA A 159 -17.32 10.20 16.20
C ALA A 159 -15.98 10.43 15.48
N GLU A 160 -14.93 10.79 16.21
CA GLU A 160 -13.58 10.92 15.67
C GLU A 160 -13.01 9.57 15.24
N ARG A 161 -13.19 8.51 16.04
CA ARG A 161 -12.81 7.13 15.66
C ARG A 161 -13.52 6.69 14.39
N SER A 162 -14.85 6.87 14.32
CA SER A 162 -15.63 6.54 13.12
C SER A 162 -15.13 7.30 11.89
N ARG A 163 -14.82 8.60 12.01
CA ARG A 163 -14.24 9.39 10.91
C ARG A 163 -12.91 8.83 10.43
N ARG A 164 -12.02 8.45 11.34
CA ARG A 164 -10.72 7.84 10.99
C ARG A 164 -10.88 6.50 10.28
N THR A 165 -11.76 5.63 10.77
CA THR A 165 -12.05 4.33 10.15
C THR A 165 -12.65 4.49 8.75
N LEU A 166 -13.53 5.48 8.55
CA LEU A 166 -14.13 5.76 7.24
C LEU A 166 -13.11 6.27 6.21
N ALA A 167 -12.09 7.03 6.65
CA ALA A 167 -11.01 7.53 5.79
C ALA A 167 -9.90 6.50 5.52
N ALA A 168 -9.85 5.41 6.29
CA ALA A 168 -8.85 4.35 6.13
C ALA A 168 -9.17 3.42 4.94
N ILE A 169 -8.13 2.82 4.37
CA ILE A 169 -8.27 1.72 3.40
C ILE A 169 -9.05 0.58 4.09
N PRO A 170 -10.11 0.02 3.47
CA PRO A 170 -10.85 -1.09 4.04
C PRO A 170 -10.04 -2.40 4.00
N PRO A 171 -10.43 -3.42 4.79
CA PRO A 171 -9.72 -4.70 4.83
C PRO A 171 -9.59 -5.42 3.49
N SER A 172 -10.51 -5.15 2.56
CA SER A 172 -10.51 -5.72 1.22
C SER A 172 -10.99 -4.68 0.21
N LEU A 173 -10.20 -4.50 -0.85
CA LEU A 173 -10.58 -3.79 -2.06
C LEU A 173 -10.38 -4.72 -3.25
N ALA A 174 -11.30 -4.66 -4.20
CA ALA A 174 -11.17 -5.32 -5.48
C ALA A 174 -11.71 -4.45 -6.60
N LEU A 175 -11.07 -4.54 -7.76
CA LEU A 175 -11.55 -4.05 -9.04
C LEU A 175 -11.41 -5.19 -10.04
N ASP A 176 -12.49 -5.54 -10.72
CA ASP A 176 -12.50 -6.47 -11.84
C ASP A 176 -13.30 -5.84 -12.97
N THR A 177 -12.64 -5.52 -14.08
CA THR A 177 -13.28 -4.79 -15.18
C THR A 177 -12.50 -4.92 -16.48
N VAL A 178 -13.17 -4.69 -17.61
CA VAL A 178 -12.53 -4.64 -18.93
C VAL A 178 -12.20 -3.20 -19.28
N VAL A 179 -10.96 -2.98 -19.71
CA VAL A 179 -10.44 -1.66 -20.08
C VAL A 179 -9.84 -1.74 -21.46
N SER A 180 -10.22 -0.78 -22.32
CA SER A 180 -9.58 -0.59 -23.62
C SER A 180 -8.38 0.34 -23.48
N PHE A 181 -7.21 -0.15 -23.86
CA PHE A 181 -5.95 0.57 -23.86
C PHE A 181 -5.63 1.04 -25.29
N ALA A 182 -5.52 2.35 -25.46
CA ALA A 182 -5.03 2.96 -26.70
C ALA A 182 -3.51 3.21 -26.62
N ARG A 183 -2.86 3.29 -27.79
CA ARG A 183 -1.42 3.48 -27.91
C ARG A 183 -0.94 4.68 -27.08
N ALA A 184 0.11 4.49 -26.28
CA ALA A 184 0.73 5.53 -25.45
C ALA A 184 -0.24 6.28 -24.49
N ARG A 185 -1.38 5.66 -24.12
CA ARG A 185 -2.30 6.19 -23.10
C ARG A 185 -2.05 5.56 -21.74
N VAL A 186 -2.33 6.34 -20.70
CA VAL A 186 -2.29 5.90 -19.32
C VAL A 186 -3.72 5.71 -18.81
N VAL A 187 -3.99 4.53 -18.26
CA VAL A 187 -5.19 4.27 -17.46
C VAL A 187 -4.79 4.29 -16.00
N LEU A 188 -5.41 5.17 -15.21
CA LEU A 188 -5.14 5.28 -13.78
C LEU A 188 -6.19 4.50 -12.99
N ILE A 189 -5.75 3.59 -12.14
CA ILE A 189 -6.54 3.04 -11.03
C ILE A 189 -6.13 3.76 -9.75
N THR A 190 -7.13 4.29 -9.05
CA THR A 190 -6.93 4.98 -7.77
C THR A 190 -7.95 4.54 -6.73
N PHE A 191 -7.69 4.83 -5.46
CA PHE A 191 -8.62 4.57 -4.37
C PHE A 191 -9.48 5.81 -4.12
N ASN A 192 -10.80 5.67 -4.22
CA ASN A 192 -11.76 6.70 -3.83
C ASN A 192 -12.19 6.45 -2.38
N ALA A 193 -11.78 7.34 -1.47
CA ALA A 193 -12.04 7.22 -0.04
C ALA A 193 -13.54 7.32 0.29
N ASP A 194 -14.27 8.23 -0.36
CA ASP A 194 -15.70 8.46 -0.10
C ASP A 194 -16.55 7.24 -0.46
N ARG A 195 -16.23 6.62 -1.60
CA ARG A 195 -16.91 5.42 -2.11
C ARG A 195 -16.29 4.11 -1.62
N ARG A 196 -15.20 4.21 -0.85
CA ARG A 196 -14.40 3.09 -0.32
C ARG A 196 -14.13 1.99 -1.36
N ARG A 197 -13.79 2.37 -2.60
CA ARG A 197 -13.55 1.44 -3.70
C ARG A 197 -12.45 1.92 -4.64
N LEU A 198 -11.85 0.98 -5.35
CA LEU A 198 -10.97 1.29 -6.47
C LEU A 198 -11.80 1.82 -7.64
N VAL A 199 -11.30 2.86 -8.31
CA VAL A 199 -11.94 3.48 -9.47
C VAL A 199 -10.92 3.67 -10.58
N ILE A 200 -11.41 3.61 -11.81
CA ILE A 200 -10.62 3.98 -12.98
C ILE A 200 -10.86 5.45 -13.27
N VAL A 201 -9.76 6.19 -13.42
CA VAL A 201 -9.74 7.56 -13.93
C VAL A 201 -9.10 7.50 -15.30
N ARG A 202 -9.88 7.83 -16.33
CA ARG A 202 -9.36 8.02 -17.68
C ARG A 202 -8.89 9.46 -17.78
N GLY A 203 -7.62 9.66 -18.10
CA GLY A 203 -7.13 11.00 -18.42
C GLY A 203 -7.76 11.45 -19.73
N GLU A 204 -8.81 12.26 -19.67
CA GLU A 204 -9.12 13.17 -20.77
C GLU A 204 -7.95 14.15 -20.81
N ARG A 205 -7.18 14.12 -21.91
CA ARG A 205 -6.28 15.21 -22.22
C ARG A 205 -7.12 16.28 -22.89
#